data_AF-A0A5J4RSA2-F1
#
_entry.id   AF-A0A5J4RSA2-F1
#
_cell.length_a   1.000
_cell.length_b   1.000
_cell.length_c   1.000
_cell.angle_alpha   90.00
_cell.angle_beta   90.00
_cell.angle_gamma   90.00
#
_symmetry.space_group_name_H-M   'P 1'
#
loop_
_entity.id
_entity.type
_entity.pdbx_description
1 polymer ?
#
loop_
_entity_poly.entity_id
_entity_poly.type
_entity_poly.pdbx_seq_one_letter_code
_entity_poly.pdbx_strand_id
1 'polypeptide(L)'
;MTVIKTKKYRKFDLNGLTGNWESVNLNPTVMIYHNKNNYLLSIIHMDETTEQAHPATYEIQEDENGFYIWYNLKRVSIGYDAQLDILNLSSLGDYLRN
;
A
#
# COMPACT_ATOMS: atom_id res chain seq x y z
N MET A 1 -25.35 7.22 19.27
CA MET A 1 -25.15 7.14 17.81
C MET A 1 -23.71 7.54 17.53
N THR A 2 -22.82 6.57 17.35
CA THR A 2 -21.43 6.85 17.00
C THR A 2 -21.38 7.12 15.50
N VAL A 3 -21.18 8.37 15.13
CA VAL A 3 -20.88 8.74 13.74
C VAL A 3 -19.49 8.18 13.45
N ILE A 4 -19.46 7.04 12.77
CA ILE A 4 -18.24 6.53 12.16
C ILE A 4 -17.84 7.57 11.10
N LYS A 5 -16.86 8.42 11.42
CA LYS A 5 -16.24 9.29 10.44
C LYS A 5 -15.52 8.38 9.45
N THR A 6 -16.15 8.06 8.34
CA THR A 6 -15.44 7.57 7.16
C THR A 6 -14.49 8.68 6.74
N LYS A 7 -13.19 8.52 7.05
CA LYS A 7 -12.14 9.36 6.48
C LYS A 7 -12.30 9.24 4.95
N LYS A 8 -12.91 10.25 4.33
CA LYS A 8 -12.81 10.45 2.87
C LYS A 8 -11.34 10.79 2.62
N TYR A 9 -10.52 9.77 2.36
CA TYR A 9 -9.19 9.99 1.84
C TYR A 9 -9.36 10.80 0.55
N ARG A 10 -8.87 12.04 0.53
CA ARG A 10 -8.79 12.80 -0.73
C ARG A 10 -8.01 11.95 -1.71
N LYS A 11 -8.49 11.86 -2.96
CA LYS A 11 -7.69 11.25 -4.04
C LYS A 11 -6.33 11.94 -4.06
N PHE A 12 -5.28 11.15 -3.95
CA PHE A 12 -3.88 11.57 -4.03
C PHE A 12 -3.27 11.07 -5.33
N ASP A 13 -2.17 11.67 -5.77
CA ASP A 13 -1.48 11.23 -6.98
C ASP A 13 -0.59 10.02 -6.65
N LEU A 14 -0.82 8.89 -7.34
CA LEU A 14 -0.01 7.68 -7.21
C LEU A 14 1.45 7.88 -7.65
N ASN A 15 1.73 8.87 -8.50
CA ASN A 15 3.12 9.25 -8.80
C ASN A 15 3.90 9.61 -7.55
N GLY A 16 3.27 10.36 -6.63
CA GLY A 16 3.87 10.73 -5.35
C GLY A 16 4.12 9.55 -4.41
N LEU A 17 3.55 8.37 -4.70
CA LEU A 17 3.75 7.17 -3.90
C LEU A 17 4.77 6.20 -4.48
N THR A 18 5.26 6.44 -5.70
CA THR A 18 6.29 5.58 -6.29
C THR A 18 7.54 5.51 -5.42
N GLY A 19 8.10 4.30 -5.26
CA GLY A 19 9.26 4.04 -4.41
C GLY A 19 9.02 2.92 -3.40
N ASN A 20 9.98 2.80 -2.47
CA ASN A 20 9.99 1.80 -1.42
C ASN A 20 9.39 2.34 -0.13
N TRP A 21 8.68 1.46 0.57
CA TRP A 21 7.94 1.77 1.79
C TRP A 21 8.19 0.67 2.82
N GLU A 22 8.78 1.04 3.95
CA GLU A 22 9.13 0.15 5.05
C GLU A 22 8.00 0.11 6.10
N SER A 23 7.64 -1.08 6.58
CA SER A 23 6.54 -1.23 7.52
C SER A 23 6.93 -0.74 8.92
N VAL A 24 6.01 -0.05 9.59
CA VAL A 24 6.15 0.34 11.00
C VAL A 24 5.98 -0.86 11.95
N ASN A 25 5.16 -1.85 11.58
CA ASN A 25 4.74 -2.95 12.46
C ASN A 25 5.21 -4.33 11.98
N LEU A 26 6.42 -4.42 11.41
CA LEU A 26 7.06 -5.68 10.96
C LEU A 26 6.28 -6.45 9.88
N ASN A 27 5.40 -5.79 9.11
CA ASN A 27 4.89 -6.38 7.87
C ASN A 27 5.98 -6.33 6.78
N PRO A 28 5.88 -7.16 5.73
CA PRO A 28 6.85 -7.11 4.64
C PRO A 28 6.89 -5.72 3.98
N THR A 29 8.10 -5.29 3.58
CA THR A 29 8.33 -4.06 2.81
C THR A 29 7.50 -4.07 1.54
N VAL A 30 7.00 -2.89 1.15
CA VAL A 30 6.25 -2.74 -0.11
C VAL A 30 6.93 -1.77 -1.05
N MET A 31 6.75 -1.97 -2.35
CA MET A 31 7.22 -1.07 -3.39
C MET A 31 6.06 -0.73 -4.31
N ILE A 32 5.86 0.57 -4.55
CA ILE A 32 4.87 1.06 -5.52
C ILE A 32 5.62 1.56 -6.75
N TYR A 33 5.18 1.14 -7.93
CA TYR A 33 5.81 1.55 -9.18
C TYR A 33 4.80 1.61 -10.33
N HIS A 34 5.10 2.44 -11.32
CA HIS A 34 4.30 2.56 -12.53
C HIS A 34 4.85 1.62 -13.61
N ASN A 35 3.97 0.84 -14.24
CA ASN A 35 4.31 -0.03 -15.36
C ASN A 35 3.31 0.17 -16.50
N LYS A 36 3.77 0.85 -17.57
CA LYS A 36 2.99 1.23 -18.75
C LYS A 36 1.78 2.11 -18.42
N ASN A 37 0.65 1.50 -18.09
CA ASN A 37 -0.62 2.19 -17.84
C ASN A 37 -1.15 1.92 -16.42
N ASN A 38 -0.50 1.04 -15.66
CA ASN A 38 -0.99 0.57 -14.38
C ASN A 38 0.03 0.90 -13.29
N TYR A 39 -0.48 1.24 -12.10
CA TYR A 39 0.34 1.23 -10.90
C TYR A 39 0.30 -0.14 -10.26
N LEU A 40 1.47 -0.61 -9.81
CA LEU A 40 1.66 -1.90 -9.19
C LEU A 40 2.20 -1.70 -7.78
N LEU A 41 1.77 -2.58 -6.87
CA LEU A 41 2.27 -2.68 -5.52
C LEU A 41 2.86 -4.08 -5.34
N SER A 42 4.16 -4.18 -5.09
CA SER A 42 4.82 -5.42 -4.70
C SER A 42 4.97 -5.50 -3.20
N ILE A 43 4.55 -6.62 -2.60
CA ILE A 43 4.85 -6.98 -1.21
C ILE A 43 6.05 -7.93 -1.24
N ILE A 44 7.15 -7.53 -0.62
CA ILE A 44 8.44 -8.22 -0.70
C ILE A 44 8.61 -9.09 0.54
N HIS A 45 8.28 -10.38 0.41
CA HIS A 45 8.49 -11.34 1.50
C HIS A 45 9.94 -11.79 1.49
N MET A 46 10.59 -11.82 2.65
CA MET A 46 11.92 -12.43 2.79
C MET A 46 11.75 -13.88 3.22
N ASP A 47 12.38 -14.80 2.51
CA ASP A 47 12.53 -16.16 2.99
C ASP A 47 13.67 -16.21 4.01
N GLU A 48 13.33 -16.55 5.26
CA GLU A 48 14.28 -16.55 6.38
C GLU A 48 15.40 -17.59 6.24
N THR A 49 15.17 -18.65 5.44
CA THR A 49 16.13 -19.74 5.30
C THR A 49 17.14 -19.46 4.19
N THR A 50 16.66 -18.90 3.08
CA THR A 50 17.46 -18.66 1.88
C THR A 50 17.98 -17.22 1.79
N GLU A 51 17.48 -16.32 2.65
CA GLU A 51 17.73 -14.87 2.60
C GLU A 51 17.34 -14.24 1.25
N GLN A 52 16.45 -14.89 0.50
CA GLN A 52 15.98 -14.42 -0.79
C GLN A 52 14.66 -13.65 -0.68
N ALA A 53 14.52 -12.62 -1.52
CA ALA A 53 13.32 -11.83 -1.63
C ALA A 53 12.31 -12.47 -2.62
N HIS A 54 11.07 -12.59 -2.19
CA HIS A 54 9.94 -13.12 -2.94
C HIS A 54 8.85 -12.05 -3.09
N PRO A 55 8.87 -11.26 -4.19
CA PRO A 55 7.86 -10.26 -4.43
C PRO A 55 6.53 -10.91 -4.86
N ALA A 56 5.45 -10.48 -4.23
CA ALA A 56 4.08 -10.71 -4.70
C ALA A 56 3.52 -9.38 -5.22
N THR A 57 3.23 -9.31 -6.52
CA THR A 57 2.82 -8.06 -7.18
C THR A 57 1.31 -8.02 -7.41
N TYR A 58 0.71 -6.89 -7.05
CA TYR A 58 -0.71 -6.61 -7.19
C TYR A 58 -0.92 -5.35 -8.03
N GLU A 59 -1.96 -5.34 -8.84
CA GLU A 59 -2.38 -4.13 -9.55
C GLU A 59 -3.16 -3.23 -8.59
N ILE A 60 -2.79 -1.95 -8.53
CA ILE A 60 -3.54 -0.93 -7.80
C ILE A 60 -4.78 -0.58 -8.62
N GLN A 61 -5.94 -0.85 -8.05
CA GLN A 61 -7.25 -0.55 -8.60
C GLN A 61 -7.78 0.75 -7.99
N GLU A 62 -8.75 1.39 -8.65
CA GLU A 62 -9.40 2.62 -8.20
C GLU A 62 -10.92 2.52 -8.35
N ASP A 63 -11.66 2.98 -7.33
CA ASP A 63 -13.09 3.22 -7.42
C ASP A 63 -13.52 4.50 -6.65
N GLU A 64 -14.82 4.64 -6.38
CA GLU A 64 -15.38 5.77 -5.63
C GLU A 64 -14.82 5.92 -4.20
N ASN A 65 -14.28 4.85 -3.61
CA ASN A 65 -13.71 4.82 -2.27
C ASN A 65 -12.19 5.00 -2.25
N GLY A 66 -11.55 5.16 -3.42
CA GLY A 66 -10.11 5.40 -3.57
C GLY A 66 -9.34 4.18 -4.08
N PHE A 67 -8.04 4.15 -3.80
CA PHE A 67 -7.14 3.11 -4.29
C PHE A 67 -7.13 1.87 -3.41
N TYR A 68 -6.98 0.70 -4.03
CA TYR A 68 -6.93 -0.57 -3.32
C TYR A 68 -6.19 -1.66 -4.11
N ILE A 69 -5.84 -2.75 -3.41
CA ILE A 69 -5.41 -4.01 -4.03
C ILE A 69 -6.30 -5.16 -3.54
N TRP A 70 -6.34 -6.24 -4.32
CA TRP A 70 -6.88 -7.53 -3.88
C TRP A 70 -5.76 -8.39 -3.30
N TYR A 71 -5.71 -8.48 -1.98
CA TYR A 71 -4.71 -9.25 -1.24
C TYR A 71 -5.40 -10.34 -0.43
N ASN A 72 -5.02 -11.61 -0.62
CA ASN A 72 -5.63 -12.77 0.06
C ASN A 72 -7.17 -12.78 -0.02
N LEU A 73 -7.71 -12.51 -1.22
CA LEU A 73 -9.16 -12.41 -1.49
C LEU A 73 -9.90 -11.33 -0.67
N LYS A 74 -9.17 -10.40 -0.05
CA LYS A 74 -9.70 -9.26 0.68
C LYS A 74 -9.28 -7.96 0.00
N ARG A 75 -10.17 -6.96 0.08
CA ARG A 75 -9.86 -5.61 -0.36
C ARG A 75 -8.95 -4.95 0.68
N VAL A 76 -7.78 -4.51 0.26
CA VAL A 76 -6.86 -3.70 1.08
C VAL A 76 -6.85 -2.30 0.51
N SER A 77 -7.48 -1.37 1.23
CA SER A 77 -7.48 0.05 0.85
C SER A 77 -6.10 0.66 1.08
N ILE A 78 -5.71 1.55 0.17
CA ILE A 78 -4.47 2.33 0.22
C ILE A 78 -4.83 3.76 0.64
N GLY A 79 -4.32 4.17 1.78
CA GLY A 79 -4.40 5.53 2.28
C GLY A 79 -3.03 6.21 2.25
N TYR A 80 -3.03 7.54 2.16
CA TYR A 80 -1.81 8.33 2.25
C TYR A 80 -2.06 9.57 3.11
N ASP A 81 -1.19 9.78 4.10
CA ASP A 81 -1.11 11.02 4.88
C ASP A 81 0.05 11.87 4.35
N ALA A 82 -0.28 12.89 3.57
CA ALA A 82 0.71 13.78 2.95
C ALA A 82 1.42 14.71 3.96
N GLN A 83 0.88 14.93 5.16
CA GLN A 83 1.55 15.75 6.17
C GLN A 83 2.66 14.98 6.86
N LEU A 84 2.45 13.67 7.06
CA LEU A 84 3.39 12.79 7.75
C LEU A 84 4.23 11.92 6.80
N ASP A 85 3.95 11.94 5.49
CA ASP A 85 4.48 11.02 4.47
C ASP A 85 4.33 9.55 4.89
N ILE A 86 3.10 9.19 5.31
CA ILE A 86 2.75 7.83 5.74
C ILE A 86 1.83 7.18 4.72
N LEU A 87 2.24 6.02 4.22
CA LEU A 87 1.39 5.12 3.46
C LEU A 87 0.67 4.18 4.43
N ASN A 88 -0.65 4.08 4.35
CA ASN A 88 -1.43 3.13 5.13
C ASN A 88 -2.05 2.06 4.23
N LEU A 89 -1.83 0.80 4.56
CA LEU A 89 -2.52 -0.34 3.96
C LEU A 89 -3.47 -0.93 5.00
N SER A 90 -4.78 -0.85 4.78
CA SER A 90 -5.79 -1.13 5.82
C SER A 90 -5.67 -2.47 6.58
N SER A 91 -5.04 -3.51 6.00
CA SER A 91 -4.75 -4.78 6.67
C SER A 91 -3.28 -5.02 7.03
N LEU A 92 -2.36 -4.17 6.55
CA LEU A 92 -0.91 -4.29 6.74
C LEU A 92 -0.31 -3.12 7.54
N GLY A 93 -1.15 -2.16 7.95
CA GLY A 93 -0.74 -1.04 8.80
C GLY A 93 -0.04 0.08 8.05
N ASP A 94 0.75 0.85 8.82
CA ASP A 94 1.44 2.04 8.36
C ASP A 94 2.85 1.72 7.85
N TYR A 95 3.28 2.50 6.88
CA TYR A 95 4.57 2.40 6.21
C TYR A 95 5.21 3.78 6.07
N LEU A 96 6.53 3.80 6.23
CA LEU A 96 7.38 4.98 6.06
C LEU A 96 8.14 4.87 4.74
N ARG A 97 8.38 6.00 4.09
CA ARG A 97 9.20 6.03 2.89
C ARG A 97 10.67 5.79 3.25
N ASN A 98 11.36 4.99 2.43
CA ASN A 98 12.82 4.83 2.46
C ASN A 98 13.50 5.88 1.58
#